data_AF-A0A0M2XT65-F1
#
_entry.id   AF-A0A0M2XT65-F1
#
_cell.length_a   1.000
_cell.length_b   1.000
_cell.length_c   1.000
_cell.angle_alpha   90.00
_cell.angle_beta   90.00
_cell.angle_gamma   90.00
#
_symmetry.space_group_name_H-M   'P 1'
#
loop_
_entity.id
_entity.type
_entity.pdbx_description
1 polymer ?
#
loop_
_entity_poly.entity_id
_entity_poly.type
_entity_poly.pdbx_seq_one_letter_code
_entity_poly.pdbx_strand_id
1 'polypeptide(L)' 'MLYQSTFILKFTGKWYAFYHNSELSQKNGEFNDWLRSICVDRLEFNKDGSIKKVKQTGVLTGPK' A
#
# COMPACT_ATOMS: atom_id res chain seq x y z
N MET A 1 -17.01 -7.23 2.09
CA MET A 1 -16.28 -6.28 2.95
C MET A 1 -14.99 -6.98 3.40
N LEU A 2 -13.89 -6.75 2.69
CA LEU A 2 -12.60 -7.36 3.03
C LEU A 2 -11.89 -6.43 4.03
N TYR A 3 -11.58 -6.95 5.22
CA TYR A 3 -10.70 -6.29 6.18
C TYR A 3 -9.30 -6.22 5.58
N GLN A 4 -9.00 -5.15 4.84
CA GLN A 4 -7.62 -4.82 4.48
C GLN A 4 -6.98 -4.19 5.72
N SER A 5 -6.18 -4.97 6.44
CA SER A 5 -5.40 -4.46 7.57
C SER A 5 -4.36 -3.46 7.05
N THR A 6 -4.44 -2.22 7.53
CA THR A 6 -3.43 -1.19 7.29
C THR A 6 -2.76 -0.87 8.61
N PHE A 7 -1.44 -0.79 8.61
CA PHE A 7 -0.65 -0.39 9.77
C PHE A 7 0.24 0.80 9.41
N ILE A 8 0.34 1.78 10.32
CA ILE A 8 1.11 3.00 10.11
C ILE A 8 2.23 3.04 11.15
N LEU A 9 3.47 3.23 10.69
CA LEU A 9 4.66 3.28 11.54
C LEU A 9 5.50 4.51 11.25
N LYS A 10 6.03 5.12 12.30
CA LYS A 10 7.11 6.10 12.21
C LYS A 10 8.45 5.38 12.36
N PHE A 11 9.27 5.44 11.33
CA PHE A 11 10.63 4.91 11.35
C PHE A 11 11.60 5.99 10.90
N THR A 12 12.66 6.22 11.69
CA THR A 12 13.70 7.23 11.41
C THR A 12 13.16 8.61 11.04
N GLY A 13 12.11 9.05 11.73
CA GLY A 13 11.49 10.37 11.53
C GLY A 13 10.50 10.47 10.35
N LYS A 14 10.37 9.41 9.55
CA LYS A 14 9.45 9.34 8.39
C LYS A 14 8.29 8.40 8.70
N TRP A 15 7.13 8.68 8.12
CA TRP A 15 5.95 7.85 8.28
C TRP A 15 5.75 6.95 7.06
N TYR A 16 5.26 5.73 7.32
CA TYR A 16 5.04 4.71 6.30
C TYR A 16 3.69 4.04 6.55
N ALA A 17 2.99 3.73 5.46
CA ALA A 17 1.78 2.92 5.47
C ALA A 17 2.12 1.53 4.91
N PHE A 18 1.86 0.51 5.72
CA PHE A 18 1.96 -0.90 5.34
C PHE A 18 0.56 -1.42 5.04
N TYR A 19 0.43 -2.11 3.92
CA TYR A 19 -0.84 -2.64 3.42
C TYR A 19 -0.60 -3.89 2.56
N HIS A 20 -1.68 -4.47 2.05
CA HIS A 20 -1.65 -5.63 1.17
C HIS A 20 -2.28 -5.34 -0.18
N ASN A 21 -1.74 -5.92 -1.25
CA ASN A 21 -2.39 -5.97 -2.57
C ASN A 21 -2.12 -7.32 -3.26
N SER A 22 -2.72 -7.52 -4.44
CA SER A 22 -2.59 -8.74 -5.26
C SER A 22 -1.87 -8.49 -6.58
N GLU A 23 -1.01 -7.49 -6.59
CA GLU A 23 -0.30 -7.09 -7.79
C GLU A 23 0.78 -8.11 -8.20
N LEU A 24 1.45 -8.69 -7.21
CA LEU A 24 2.46 -9.72 -7.48
C LEU A 24 1.83 -11.00 -8.02
N SER A 25 0.66 -11.42 -7.51
CA SER A 25 -0.06 -12.57 -8.06
C SER A 25 -0.49 -12.29 -9.50
N GLN A 26 -1.03 -11.10 -9.76
CA GLN A 26 -1.37 -10.67 -11.12
C GLN A 26 -0.16 -10.68 -12.06
N LYS A 27 0.99 -10.15 -11.64
CA LYS A 27 2.24 -10.20 -12.40
C LYS A 27 2.68 -11.64 -12.72
N ASN A 28 2.43 -12.57 -11.81
CA ASN A 28 2.85 -13.97 -11.94
C ASN A 28 1.85 -14.85 -12.72
N GLY A 29 0.75 -14.30 -13.23
CA GLY A 29 -0.13 -14.97 -14.20
C GLY A 29 -1.62 -14.71 -13.99
N GLU A 30 -2.07 -14.51 -12.76
CA GLU A 30 -3.50 -14.30 -12.46
C GLU A 30 -3.69 -13.47 -11.18
N PHE A 31 -4.64 -12.53 -11.21
CA PHE A 31 -5.05 -11.82 -10.00
C PHE A 31 -5.66 -12.79 -8.98
N ASN A 32 -5.12 -12.83 -7.76
CA ASN A 32 -5.65 -13.65 -6.68
C ASN A 32 -5.60 -12.91 -5.32
N ASP A 33 -6.76 -12.66 -4.72
CA ASP A 33 -6.92 -11.91 -3.45
C ASP A 33 -6.58 -12.74 -2.20
N TRP A 34 -6.42 -14.07 -2.36
CA TRP A 34 -5.89 -14.96 -1.33
C TRP A 34 -4.36 -15.06 -1.36
N LEU A 35 -3.73 -14.62 -2.45
CA LEU A 35 -2.27 -14.54 -2.61
C LEU A 35 -1.82 -13.08 -2.62
N ARG A 36 -2.01 -12.41 -1.48
CA ARG A 36 -1.61 -11.01 -1.29
C ARG A 36 -0.15 -10.89 -0.87
N SER A 37 0.46 -9.77 -1.26
CA SER A 37 1.81 -9.38 -0.87
C SER A 37 1.79 -8.15 0.01
N ILE A 38 2.77 -8.02 0.92
CA ILE A 38 2.96 -6.80 1.72
C ILE A 38 3.55 -5.71 0.83
N CYS A 39 3.01 -4.51 0.97
CA CYS A 39 3.49 -3.30 0.33
C CYS A 39 3.76 -2.23 1.39
N VAL A 40 4.65 -1.29 1.06
CA VAL A 40 4.95 -0.14 1.90
C VAL A 40 5.11 1.09 1.04
N ASP A 41 4.46 2.17 1.45
CA ASP A 41 4.64 3.48 0.83
C ASP A 41 4.78 4.57 1.89
N ARG A 42 5.39 5.68 1.48
CA ARG A 42 5.56 6.84 2.34
C ARG A 42 4.19 7.47 2.65
N LEU A 43 4.00 7.79 3.92
CA LEU A 43 2.82 8.50 4.40
C LEU A 43 3.21 9.93 4.78
N GLU A 44 2.36 10.87 4.38
CA GLU A 44 2.54 12.30 4.66
C GLU A 44 1.27 12.89 5.23
N PHE A 45 1.44 13.96 5.99
CA PHE A 45 0.34 14.69 6.59
C PHE A 45 0.23 16.08 5.97
N ASN A 46 -0.99 16.59 5.88
CA ASN A 46 -1.26 18.00 5.64
C ASN A 46 -0.94 18.83 6.88
N LYS A 47 -0.97 20.16 6.74
CA LYS A 47 -0.69 21.08 7.86
C LYS A 47 -1.70 20.95 9.00
N ASP A 48 -2.94 20.56 8.70
CA ASP A 48 -4.02 20.33 9.66
C ASP A 48 -3.95 18.95 10.36
N GLY A 49 -2.93 18.15 10.06
CA GLY A 49 -2.73 16.81 10.62
C GLY A 49 -3.54 15.71 9.92
N SER A 50 -4.34 16.03 8.90
CA SER A 50 -4.99 15.00 8.07
C SER A 50 -3.97 14.22 7.22
N ILE A 51 -4.26 12.96 6.93
CA ILE A 51 -3.39 12.10 6.10
C ILE A 51 -3.59 12.47 4.62
N LYS A 52 -2.49 12.71 3.90
CA LYS A 52 -2.52 12.81 2.43
C LYS A 52 -2.79 11.44 1.82
N LYS A 53 -3.50 11.40 0.69
CA LYS A 53 -3.72 10.15 -0.06
C LYS A 53 -2.38 9.47 -0.35
N VAL A 54 -2.21 8.25 0.14
CA VAL A 54 -1.03 7.44 -0.11
C VAL A 54 -0.99 7.08 -1.60
N LYS A 55 0.15 7.32 -2.24
CA LYS A 55 0.38 6.96 -3.64
C LYS A 55 1.22 5.68 -3.67
N GLN A 56 0.67 4.62 -4.25
CA GLN A 56 1.40 3.38 -4.45
C GLN A 56 2.56 3.59 -5.42
N THR A 57 3.74 3.15 -5.04
CA THR A 57 4.93 3.17 -5.90
C THR A 57 5.22 1.79 -6.46
N GLY A 58 5.88 1.74 -7.63
CA GLY A 58 6.33 0.46 -8.20
C GLY A 58 5.21 -0.46 -8.68
N VAL A 59 4.06 0.11 -9.07
CA VAL A 59 2.94 -0.63 -9.65
C VAL A 59 3.47 -1.46 -10.85
N LEU A 60 3.41 -2.78 -10.72
CA LEU A 60 3.98 -3.80 -11.59
C LEU A 60 3.07 -4.11 -12.79
N THR A 61 1.75 -3.95 -12.61
CA THR A 61 0.80 -4.04 -13.72
C THR A 61 0.40 -2.62 -14.13
N GLY A 62 0.06 -2.41 -15.41
CA GLY A 62 -0.27 -1.06 -15.90
C GLY A 62 -1.36 -0.36 -15.08
N PRO A 63 -1.57 0.95 -15.27
CA PRO A 63 -2.63 1.65 -14.55
C PRO A 63 -3.98 0.95 -14.74
N LYS A 64 -4.73 0.78 -13.65
CA LYS A 64 -6.14 0.36 -13.68
C LYS A 64 -7.04 1.49 -14.15
#